data_AF-A0A4Y2N624-F1
#
_entry.id   AF-A0A4Y2N624-F1
#
_cell.length_a   1.000
_cell.length_b   1.000
_cell.length_c   1.000
_cell.angle_alpha   90.00
_cell.angle_beta   90.00
_cell.angle_gamma   90.00
#
_symmetry.space_group_name_H-M   'P 1'
#
loop_
_entity.id
_entity.type
_entity.pdbx_description
1 polymer ?
#
loop_
_entity_poly.entity_id
_entity_poly.type
_entity_poly.pdbx_seq_one_letter_code
_entity_poly.pdbx_strand_id
1 'polypeptide(L)'
;MEVDALTKLINEAHSNTGKWVAEKLDDYSEAIRTQKETRNHLRRVWQRTRHPDDKNNFNRTHNSLKRLYEIRDNKKFTNEISSVSPQDGMVWKLIKRFTRDKFKMPLL
;
A
#
# COMPACT_ATOMS: atom_id res chain seq x y z
N MET A 1 19.83 -40.33 13.15
CA MET A 1 19.52 -39.35 14.20
C MET A 1 20.11 -37.97 13.90
N GLU A 2 21.30 -37.86 13.31
CA GLU A 2 21.95 -36.56 13.04
C GLU A 2 21.28 -35.72 11.94
N VAL A 3 20.78 -36.34 10.87
CA VAL A 3 20.07 -35.63 9.79
C VAL A 3 18.82 -34.92 10.32
N ASP A 4 18.09 -35.56 11.23
CA ASP A 4 16.90 -35.02 11.87
C ASP A 4 17.20 -33.86 12.85
N ALA A 5 18.38 -33.88 13.46
CA ALA A 5 18.84 -32.80 14.32
C ALA A 5 19.24 -31.58 13.47
N LEU A 6 19.94 -31.81 12.36
CA LEU A 6 20.34 -30.75 11.42
C LEU A 6 19.14 -30.10 10.75
N THR A 7 18.13 -30.87 10.32
CA THR A 7 16.91 -30.29 9.72
C THR A 7 16.13 -29.43 10.71
N LYS A 8 16.05 -29.84 11.99
CA LYS A 8 15.44 -29.03 13.05
C LYS A 8 16.20 -27.72 13.27
N LEU A 9 17.52 -27.77 13.36
CA LEU A 9 18.38 -26.60 13.51
C LEU A 9 18.26 -25.63 12.33
N ILE A 10 18.18 -26.14 11.10
CA ILE A 10 18.00 -25.32 9.90
C ILE A 10 16.64 -24.63 9.92
N ASN A 11 15.56 -25.35 10.27
CA ASN A 11 14.23 -24.78 10.35
C ASN A 11 14.11 -23.71 11.45
N GLU A 12 14.74 -23.95 12.61
CA GLU A 12 14.80 -23.00 13.73
C GLU A 12 15.64 -21.77 13.39
N ALA A 13 16.79 -21.95 12.75
CA ALA A 13 17.59 -20.84 12.26
C ALA A 13 16.81 -20.02 11.22
N HIS A 14 16.07 -20.67 10.31
CA HIS A 14 15.20 -20.01 9.35
C HIS A 14 14.06 -19.22 10.02
N SER A 15 13.43 -19.75 11.06
CA SER A 15 12.38 -19.03 11.81
C SER A 15 12.93 -17.82 12.56
N ASN A 16 14.15 -17.93 13.10
CA ASN A 16 14.77 -16.92 13.97
C ASN A 16 15.51 -15.81 13.21
N THR A 17 16.05 -16.10 12.02
CA THR A 17 16.84 -15.14 11.23
C THR A 17 15.99 -14.27 10.30
N GLY A 18 14.74 -14.67 10.01
CA GLY A 18 13.82 -13.86 9.24
C GLY A 18 13.30 -12.68 10.08
N LYS A 19 13.62 -11.44 9.71
CA LYS A 19 12.76 -10.30 10.05
C LYS A 19 11.42 -10.53 9.36
N TRP A 20 10.50 -11.23 10.01
CA TRP A 20 9.12 -11.26 9.59
C TRP A 20 8.59 -9.84 9.69
N VAL A 21 8.61 -9.11 8.58
CA VAL A 21 7.72 -7.97 8.43
C VAL A 21 6.35 -8.61 8.53
N ALA A 22 5.69 -8.43 9.68
CA ALA A 22 4.33 -8.90 9.89
C ALA A 22 3.55 -8.58 8.60
N GLU A 23 2.99 -9.62 7.98
CA GLU A 23 2.23 -9.46 6.76
C GLU A 23 1.24 -8.34 7.04
N LYS A 24 1.39 -7.22 6.33
CA LYS A 24 0.43 -6.14 6.50
C LYS A 24 -0.88 -6.75 6.06
N LEU A 25 -1.78 -6.91 7.03
CA LEU A 25 -3.17 -7.28 6.78
C LEU A 25 -3.64 -6.32 5.70
N ASP A 26 -3.75 -6.85 4.48
CA ASP A 26 -3.91 -6.05 3.29
C ASP A 26 -5.37 -5.64 3.28
N ASP A 27 -5.68 -4.60 4.04
CA ASP A 27 -7.03 -4.05 4.27
C ASP A 27 -7.52 -3.29 3.02
N TYR A 28 -7.18 -3.81 1.84
CA TYR A 28 -7.84 -3.43 0.61
C TYR A 28 -9.22 -4.06 0.62
N SER A 29 -10.24 -3.25 0.37
CA SER A 29 -11.52 -3.76 -0.07
C SER A 29 -11.31 -4.68 -1.27
N GLU A 30 -12.01 -5.81 -1.33
CA GLU A 30 -12.03 -6.73 -2.48
C GLU A 30 -12.16 -6.01 -3.83
N ALA A 31 -12.90 -4.89 -3.85
CA ALA A 31 -13.02 -4.03 -5.03
C ALA A 31 -11.69 -3.44 -5.53
N ILE A 32 -10.79 -3.02 -4.63
CA ILE A 32 -9.46 -2.49 -5.00
C ILE A 32 -8.57 -3.61 -5.54
N ARG A 33 -8.63 -4.80 -4.93
CA ARG A 33 -7.84 -5.96 -5.34
C ARG A 33 -8.21 -6.41 -6.75
N THR A 34 -9.50 -6.67 -6.97
CA THR A 34 -10.04 -7.05 -8.29
C THR A 34 -9.72 -6.00 -9.35
N GLN A 35 -9.95 -4.71 -9.06
CA GLN A 35 -9.65 -3.63 -10.01
C GLN A 35 -8.15 -3.52 -10.34
N LYS A 36 -7.27 -3.77 -9.36
CA LYS A 36 -5.80 -3.79 -9.56
C LYS A 36 -5.38 -4.94 -10.49
N GLU A 37 -5.96 -6.11 -10.32
CA GLU A 37 -5.72 -7.28 -11.18
C GLU A 37 -6.19 -7.01 -12.61
N THR A 38 -7.41 -6.49 -12.80
CA THR A 38 -7.93 -6.09 -14.11
C THR A 38 -7.02 -5.07 -14.79
N ARG A 39 -6.58 -4.02 -14.07
CA ARG A 39 -5.65 -3.01 -14.58
C ARG A 39 -4.35 -3.66 -15.04
N ASN A 40 -3.78 -4.57 -14.24
CA ASN A 40 -2.53 -5.27 -14.57
C ASN A 40 -2.69 -6.17 -15.80
N HIS A 41 -3.82 -6.84 -15.95
CA HIS A 41 -4.15 -7.61 -17.14
C HIS A 41 -4.20 -6.71 -18.38
N LEU A 42 -4.97 -5.62 -18.35
CA LEU A 42 -5.10 -4.69 -19.47
C LEU A 42 -3.77 -4.01 -19.83
N ARG A 43 -2.91 -3.74 -18.84
CA ARG A 43 -1.54 -3.25 -19.10
C ARG A 43 -0.75 -4.24 -19.96
N ARG A 44 -0.81 -5.53 -19.62
CA ARG A 44 -0.12 -6.60 -20.37
C ARG A 44 -0.67 -6.71 -21.78
N VAL A 45 -2.00 -6.63 -21.95
CA VAL A 45 -2.64 -6.63 -23.28
C VAL A 45 -2.13 -5.47 -24.12
N TRP A 46 -2.27 -4.23 -23.63
CA TRP A 46 -1.80 -3.04 -24.35
C TRP A 46 -0.30 -3.07 -24.68
N GLN A 47 0.55 -3.56 -23.77
CA GLN A 47 1.99 -3.65 -24.01
C GLN A 47 2.33 -4.61 -25.17
N ARG A 48 1.51 -5.65 -25.37
CA ARG A 48 1.66 -6.64 -26.44
C ARG A 48 1.05 -6.16 -27.75
N THR A 49 -0.19 -5.68 -27.72
CA THR A 49 -0.93 -5.30 -28.92
C THR A 49 -0.53 -3.93 -29.45
N ARG A 50 -0.13 -3.01 -28.57
CA ARG A 50 0.10 -1.59 -28.86
C ARG A 50 -1.10 -0.86 -29.49
N HIS A 51 -2.29 -1.44 -29.42
CA HIS A 51 -3.51 -0.85 -29.99
C HIS A 51 -4.01 0.33 -29.14
N PRO A 52 -4.48 1.43 -29.75
CA PRO A 52 -5.00 2.60 -29.02
C PRO A 52 -6.23 2.26 -28.16
N ASP A 53 -7.10 1.35 -28.59
CA ASP A 53 -8.27 0.96 -27.78
C ASP A 53 -7.87 0.23 -26.50
N ASP A 54 -6.86 -0.63 -26.56
CA ASP A 54 -6.32 -1.30 -25.38
C ASP A 54 -5.69 -0.30 -24.41
N LYS A 55 -5.04 0.74 -24.96
CA LYS A 55 -4.54 1.87 -24.15
C LYS A 55 -5.67 2.59 -23.44
N ASN A 56 -6.77 2.87 -24.16
CA ASN A 56 -7.94 3.54 -23.60
C ASN A 56 -8.58 2.71 -22.49
N ASN A 57 -8.72 1.39 -22.69
CA ASN A 57 -9.25 0.47 -21.68
C ASN A 57 -8.35 0.40 -20.43
N PHE A 58 -7.03 0.32 -20.62
CA PHE A 58 -6.08 0.41 -19.51
C PHE A 58 -6.19 1.74 -18.76
N ASN A 59 -6.25 2.87 -19.46
CA ASN A 59 -6.34 4.19 -18.83
C ASN A 59 -7.65 4.35 -18.04
N ARG A 60 -8.78 3.87 -18.58
CA ARG A 60 -10.09 3.87 -17.90
C ARG A 60 -10.02 3.10 -16.58
N THR A 61 -9.50 1.88 -16.61
CA THR A 61 -9.37 1.05 -15.40
C THR A 61 -8.37 1.60 -14.40
N HIS A 62 -7.28 2.20 -14.87
CA HIS A 62 -6.31 2.91 -14.04
C HIS A 62 -6.94 4.10 -13.31
N ASN A 63 -7.72 4.93 -14.02
CA ASN A 63 -8.42 6.07 -13.43
C ASN A 63 -9.49 5.63 -12.42
N SER A 64 -10.21 4.54 -12.70
CA SER A 64 -11.14 3.95 -11.73
C SER A 64 -10.42 3.51 -10.45
N LEU A 65 -9.30 2.79 -10.58
CA LEU A 65 -8.49 2.38 -9.43
C LEU A 65 -7.97 3.58 -8.62
N LYS A 66 -7.54 4.65 -9.30
CA LYS A 66 -7.10 5.89 -8.65
C LYS A 66 -8.22 6.49 -7.79
N ARG A 67 -9.44 6.57 -8.31
CA ARG A 67 -10.61 7.06 -7.56
C ARG A 67 -10.92 6.21 -6.33
N LEU A 68 -10.81 4.88 -6.43
CA LEU A 68 -11.00 4.00 -5.27
C LEU A 68 -9.98 4.29 -4.15
N TYR A 69 -8.72 4.52 -4.51
CA TYR A 69 -7.69 4.94 -3.55
C TYR A 69 -7.99 6.31 -2.94
N GLU A 70 -8.40 7.28 -3.75
CA GLU A 70 -8.80 8.62 -3.29
C GLU A 70 -9.96 8.54 -2.28
N ILE A 71 -11.01 7.76 -2.57
CA ILE A 71 -12.15 7.55 -1.67
C ILE A 71 -11.69 6.91 -0.35
N ARG A 72 -10.84 5.88 -0.42
CA ARG A 72 -10.31 5.21 0.77
C ARG A 72 -9.48 6.16 1.62
N ASP A 73 -8.59 6.92 1.00
CA ASP A 73 -7.68 7.82 1.70
C ASP A 73 -8.44 8.99 2.32
N ASN A 74 -9.45 9.51 1.62
CA ASN A 74 -10.38 10.48 2.16
C ASN A 74 -11.13 9.91 3.38
N LYS A 75 -11.66 8.68 3.31
CA LYS A 75 -12.32 8.04 4.44
C LYS A 75 -11.39 7.84 5.64
N LYS A 76 -10.14 7.42 5.39
CA LYS A 76 -9.13 7.29 6.45
C LYS A 76 -8.85 8.65 7.09
N PHE A 77 -8.74 9.70 6.28
CA PHE A 77 -8.49 11.05 6.76
C PHE A 77 -9.68 11.63 7.53
N THR A 78 -10.91 11.44 7.06
CA THR A 78 -12.11 11.88 7.78
C THR A 78 -12.24 11.17 9.11
N ASN A 79 -11.96 9.87 9.16
CA ASN A 79 -11.96 9.09 10.40
C ASN A 79 -10.86 9.57 11.36
N GLU A 80 -9.66 9.87 10.83
CA GLU A 80 -8.58 10.44 11.62
C GLU A 80 -9.02 11.75 12.26
N ILE A 81 -9.53 12.72 11.47
CA ILE A 81 -10.00 14.01 11.98
C ILE A 81 -11.11 13.86 13.01
N SER A 82 -12.13 13.04 12.72
CA SER A 82 -13.29 12.87 13.61
C SER A 82 -12.95 12.14 14.91
N SER A 83 -11.88 11.34 14.92
CA SER A 83 -11.35 10.71 16.14
C SER A 83 -10.49 11.64 17.01
N VAL A 84 -10.12 12.83 16.52
CA VAL A 84 -9.26 13.75 17.27
C VAL A 84 -10.06 14.45 18.38
N SER A 85 -9.65 14.21 19.61
CA SER A 85 -10.15 14.90 20.80
C SER A 85 -9.28 16.13 21.13
N PRO A 86 -9.88 17.29 21.48
CA PRO A 86 -9.15 18.49 21.92
C PRO A 86 -8.31 18.28 23.20
N GLN A 87 -8.72 17.37 24.09
CA GLN A 87 -8.12 17.19 25.41
C GLN A 87 -6.78 16.42 25.36
N ASP A 88 -6.58 15.56 24.36
CA ASP A 88 -5.46 14.59 24.33
C ASP A 88 -4.19 15.15 23.64
N GLY A 89 -4.18 16.43 23.28
CA GLY A 89 -3.09 17.05 22.50
C GLY A 89 -2.92 16.48 21.08
N MET A 90 -3.83 15.61 20.63
CA MET A 90 -3.82 15.01 19.29
C MET A 90 -4.04 16.04 18.18
N VAL A 91 -4.81 17.10 18.45
CA VAL A 91 -4.99 18.25 17.54
C VAL A 91 -3.64 18.85 17.18
N TRP A 92 -2.76 19.09 18.15
CA TRP A 92 -1.44 19.66 17.90
C TRP A 92 -0.53 18.73 17.09
N LYS A 93 -0.59 17.41 17.33
CA LYS A 93 0.14 16.43 16.51
C LYS A 93 -0.33 16.46 15.06
N LEU A 94 -1.64 16.55 14.83
CA LEU A 94 -2.22 16.66 13.49
C LEU A 94 -1.78 17.95 12.80
N ILE A 95 -1.93 19.10 13.46
CA ILE A 95 -1.51 20.42 12.93
C ILE A 95 -0.02 20.39 12.57
N LYS A 96 0.83 19.88 13.47
CA LYS A 96 2.28 19.77 13.25
C LYS A 96 2.64 18.93 12.04
N ARG A 97 1.83 17.93 11.67
CA ARG A 97 2.03 17.15 10.43
C ARG A 97 1.87 18.01 9.19
N PHE A 98 0.91 18.93 9.20
CA PHE A 98 0.60 19.81 8.08
C PHE A 98 1.52 21.02 7.99
N THR A 99 1.89 21.60 9.13
CA THR A 99 2.79 22.76 9.20
C THR A 99 4.27 22.40 9.19
N ARG A 100 4.62 21.11 9.11
CA ARG A 100 6.02 20.68 9.02
C ARG A 100 6.62 21.18 7.70
N ASP A 101 7.45 22.21 7.78
CA ASP A 101 8.20 22.69 6.62
C ASP A 101 9.02 21.54 6.03
N LYS A 102 8.74 21.24 4.76
CA LYS A 102 9.55 20.30 3.97
C LYS A 102 10.76 21.04 3.43
N PHE A 103 11.58 21.60 4.31
CA PHE A 103 12.86 22.15 3.90
C PHE A 103 13.73 21.00 3.42
N LYS A 104 13.87 20.89 2.09
CA LYS A 104 14.85 20.00 1.47
C LYS A 104 16.08 20.85 1.19
N MET A 105 17.11 20.65 2.01
CA MET A 105 18.41 21.24 1.72
C MET A 105 18.89 20.67 0.38
N PRO A 106 19.27 21.50 -0.61
CA PRO A 106 19.82 21.00 -1.86
C PRO A 106 21.14 20.26 -1.59
N LEU A 107 21.44 19.24 -2.39
CA LEU A 107 22.71 18.53 -2.30
C LEU A 107 23.84 19.49 -2.71
N LEU A 108 24.87 19.59 -1.84
CA LEU A 108 26.09 20.36 -2.08
C LEU A 108 26.88 19.80 -3.27
#